data_AF-A0A967P9K0-F1
#
_entry.id   AF-A0A967P9K0-F1
#
_cell.length_a   1.000
_cell.length_b   1.000
_cell.length_c   1.000
_cell.angle_alpha   90.00
_cell.angle_beta   90.00
_cell.angle_gamma   90.00
#
_symmetry.space_group_name_H-M   'P 1'
#
loop_
_entity.id
_entity.type
_entity.pdbx_description
1 polymer ?
#
loop_
_entity_poly.entity_id
_entity_poly.type
_entity_poly.pdbx_seq_one_letter_code
_entity_poly.pdbx_strand_id
1 'polypeptide(L)'
;MKGQNILKGFLILFSFISFLMLFYITAFAKEDIIEGSIVCVDNDRYGKVNTITKYNSCGGVLVVLGNNSKIYALSGSKSDIAEIEQSPDKIKKLKGQIGGNERAWIFNTSTLKPIEEKQVPHRIKGDLYCLLPDSDNKNIKAIVSNESCSSHEAHAHVVSTKDGEIYTIHGDESKISDLEKTSDRTDVVFKGSLKKNGSELIID
;
A
#
# COMPACT_ATOMS: atom_id res chain seq x y z
N MET A 1 -50.37 -0.45 -39.77
CA MET A 1 -49.01 -0.96 -39.44
C MET A 1 -47.93 0.16 -39.37
N LYS A 2 -48.20 1.32 -38.74
CA LYS A 2 -47.20 2.42 -38.60
C LYS A 2 -46.67 2.61 -37.16
N GLY A 3 -47.37 2.12 -36.14
CA GLY A 3 -46.99 2.33 -34.72
C GLY A 3 -45.86 1.43 -34.20
N GLN A 4 -45.62 0.28 -34.82
CA GLN A 4 -44.67 -0.73 -34.30
C GLN A 4 -43.19 -0.38 -34.56
N ASN A 5 -42.93 0.43 -35.60
CA ASN A 5 -41.56 0.86 -35.96
C ASN A 5 -41.06 2.02 -35.08
N ILE A 6 -41.97 2.86 -34.57
CA ILE A 6 -41.64 4.00 -33.71
C ILE A 6 -41.25 3.51 -32.30
N LEU A 7 -41.97 2.51 -31.78
CA LEU A 7 -41.69 1.92 -30.47
C LEU A 7 -40.33 1.19 -30.43
N LYS A 8 -39.95 0.52 -31.52
CA LYS A 8 -38.63 -0.12 -31.66
C LYS A 8 -37.49 0.90 -31.71
N GLY A 9 -37.68 2.03 -32.40
CA GLY A 9 -36.69 3.11 -32.43
C GLY A 9 -36.46 3.74 -31.05
N PHE A 10 -37.53 3.94 -30.28
CA PHE A 10 -37.44 4.48 -28.91
C PHE A 10 -36.69 3.54 -27.95
N LEU A 11 -36.94 2.22 -28.03
CA LEU A 11 -36.25 1.22 -27.20
C LEU A 11 -34.74 1.14 -27.49
N ILE A 12 -34.34 1.27 -28.76
CA ILE A 12 -32.93 1.26 -29.15
C ILE A 12 -32.23 2.54 -28.66
N LEU A 13 -32.88 3.70 -28.80
CA LEU A 13 -32.33 4.98 -28.34
C LEU A 13 -32.17 5.00 -26.81
N PHE A 14 -33.17 4.48 -26.07
CA PHE A 14 -33.12 4.41 -24.61
C PHE A 14 -32.04 3.44 -24.10
N SER A 15 -31.84 2.31 -24.79
CA SER A 15 -30.73 1.38 -24.53
C SER A 15 -29.37 2.03 -24.77
N PHE A 16 -29.22 2.78 -25.87
CA PHE A 16 -27.96 3.47 -26.19
C PHE A 16 -27.62 4.56 -25.19
N ILE A 17 -28.62 5.35 -24.76
CA ILE A 17 -28.46 6.39 -23.72
C ILE A 17 -28.15 5.77 -22.35
N SER A 18 -28.78 4.64 -22.01
CA SER A 18 -28.51 3.93 -20.75
C SER A 18 -27.10 3.33 -20.73
N PHE A 19 -26.63 2.82 -21.87
CA PHE A 19 -25.26 2.32 -22.03
C PHE A 19 -24.22 3.46 -21.96
N LEU A 20 -24.53 4.62 -22.55
CA LEU A 20 -23.71 5.84 -22.42
C LEU A 20 -23.65 6.34 -20.97
N MET A 21 -24.76 6.35 -20.23
CA MET A 21 -24.78 6.74 -18.81
C MET A 21 -24.01 5.76 -17.92
N LEU A 22 -24.05 4.45 -18.21
CA LEU A 22 -23.20 3.45 -17.52
C LEU A 22 -21.70 3.67 -17.77
N PHE A 23 -21.32 4.19 -18.94
CA PHE A 23 -19.92 4.57 -19.23
C PHE A 23 -19.48 5.86 -18.54
N TYR A 24 -20.39 6.79 -18.26
CA TYR A 24 -20.04 8.05 -17.58
C TYR A 24 -19.77 7.88 -16.08
N ILE A 25 -20.33 6.85 -15.44
CA ILE A 25 -20.19 6.65 -13.98
C ILE A 25 -18.86 5.95 -13.62
N THR A 26 -18.17 5.30 -14.56
CA THR A 26 -16.98 4.49 -14.27
C THR A 26 -15.64 5.24 -14.42
N ALA A 27 -15.63 6.52 -14.82
CA ALA A 27 -14.41 7.14 -15.34
C ALA A 27 -13.57 7.99 -14.37
N PHE A 28 -13.99 8.18 -13.11
CA PHE A 28 -13.18 8.92 -12.14
C PHE A 28 -12.84 8.02 -10.96
N ALA A 29 -11.72 7.30 -11.07
CA ALA A 29 -11.07 6.76 -9.89
C ALA A 29 -10.74 7.94 -8.96
N LYS A 30 -11.32 7.94 -7.75
CA LYS A 30 -11.17 9.03 -6.79
C LYS A 30 -9.69 9.14 -6.42
N GLU A 31 -9.09 10.30 -6.69
CA GLU A 31 -7.73 10.62 -6.30
C GLU A 31 -7.73 11.08 -4.83
N ASP A 32 -6.88 10.47 -4.02
CA ASP A 32 -6.66 10.82 -2.62
C ASP A 32 -5.40 11.67 -2.47
N ILE A 33 -5.40 12.51 -1.45
CA ILE A 33 -4.29 13.36 -1.09
C ILE A 33 -3.86 13.01 0.33
N ILE A 34 -2.60 12.61 0.48
CA ILE A 34 -1.97 12.40 1.79
C ILE A 34 -0.94 13.48 2.03
N GLU A 35 -1.00 14.09 3.21
CA GLU A 35 0.05 14.97 3.71
C GLU A 35 0.77 14.26 4.85
N GLY A 36 2.10 14.14 4.76
CA GLY A 36 2.88 13.39 5.73
C GLY A 36 4.38 13.40 5.45
N SER A 37 5.15 12.77 6.35
CA SER A 37 6.59 12.56 6.17
C SER A 37 6.87 11.19 5.56
N ILE A 38 7.96 11.09 4.79
CA ILE A 38 8.34 9.84 4.14
C ILE A 38 9.54 9.25 4.86
N VAL A 39 9.41 8.00 5.26
CA VAL A 39 10.39 7.29 6.07
C VAL A 39 10.84 6.05 5.33
N CYS A 40 12.14 5.82 5.33
CA CYS A 40 12.72 4.57 4.84
C CYS A 40 12.70 3.55 5.97
N VAL A 41 12.27 2.33 5.68
CA VAL A 41 12.39 1.17 6.57
C VAL A 41 13.45 0.28 5.98
N ASP A 42 14.57 0.17 6.70
CA ASP A 42 15.78 -0.50 6.22
C ASP A 42 16.49 -1.24 7.36
N ASN A 43 17.39 -2.14 6.99
CA ASN A 43 18.32 -2.76 7.91
C ASN A 43 19.45 -1.79 8.24
N ASP A 44 19.78 -1.64 9.53
CA ASP A 44 21.00 -0.95 9.93
C ASP A 44 22.24 -1.78 9.61
N ARG A 45 23.42 -1.22 9.88
CA ARG A 45 24.71 -1.89 9.67
C ARG A 45 24.89 -3.21 10.45
N TYR A 46 24.00 -3.52 11.39
CA TYR A 46 24.00 -4.74 12.19
C TYR A 46 22.89 -5.71 11.78
N GLY A 47 22.14 -5.41 10.71
CA GLY A 47 21.04 -6.25 10.23
C GLY A 47 19.74 -6.08 11.03
N LYS A 48 19.61 -5.01 11.84
CA LYS A 48 18.38 -4.73 12.57
C LYS A 48 17.49 -3.79 11.75
N VAL A 49 16.22 -4.14 11.60
CA VAL A 49 15.21 -3.29 10.94
C VAL A 49 14.97 -2.01 11.76
N ASN A 50 15.07 -0.85 11.12
CA ASN A 50 14.82 0.46 11.71
C ASN A 50 14.09 1.39 10.73
N THR A 51 13.49 2.45 11.28
CA THR A 51 12.92 3.57 10.54
C THR A 51 13.92 4.71 10.45
N ILE A 52 14.24 5.13 9.22
CA ILE A 52 15.26 6.13 8.90
C ILE A 52 14.56 7.32 8.24
N THR A 53 14.64 8.48 8.89
CA THR A 53 14.06 9.73 8.38
C THR A 53 15.03 10.52 7.50
N LYS A 54 16.34 10.33 7.71
CA LYS A 54 17.42 10.97 6.97
C LYS A 54 18.20 9.95 6.17
N TYR A 55 17.94 9.88 4.88
CA TYR A 55 18.59 8.94 3.95
C TYR A 55 18.89 9.62 2.62
N ASN A 56 19.98 9.17 1.97
CA ASN A 56 20.30 9.56 0.58
C ASN A 56 19.68 8.60 -0.44
N SER A 57 19.43 7.36 -0.02
CA SER A 57 18.79 6.28 -0.77
C SER A 57 18.15 5.33 0.23
N CYS A 58 17.01 4.72 -0.10
CA CYS A 58 16.40 3.68 0.72
C CYS A 58 16.75 2.30 0.15
N GLY A 59 17.41 1.44 0.95
CA GLY A 59 17.71 0.06 0.55
C GLY A 59 16.54 -0.91 0.77
N GLY A 60 15.60 -0.55 1.64
CA GLY A 60 14.39 -1.32 1.93
C GLY A 60 13.14 -0.72 1.29
N VAL A 61 12.16 -0.36 2.12
CA VAL A 61 10.84 0.11 1.67
C VAL A 61 10.53 1.51 2.19
N LEU A 62 9.79 2.28 1.41
CA LEU A 62 9.30 3.59 1.82
C LEU A 62 7.89 3.48 2.39
N VAL A 63 7.67 4.21 3.48
CA VAL A 63 6.36 4.38 4.09
C VAL A 63 6.05 5.86 4.28
N VAL A 64 4.77 6.21 4.15
CA VAL A 64 4.26 7.55 4.43
C VAL A 64 3.65 7.55 5.82
N LEU A 65 4.16 8.40 6.70
CA LEU A 65 3.53 8.72 7.99
C LEU A 65 2.60 9.90 7.77
N GLY A 66 1.32 9.62 7.56
CA GLY A 66 0.32 10.65 7.31
C GLY A 66 0.05 11.48 8.57
N ASN A 67 -0.24 12.76 8.41
CA ASN A 67 -0.63 13.67 9.51
C ASN A 67 -1.91 13.23 10.26
N ASN A 68 -2.61 12.23 9.73
CA ASN A 68 -3.77 11.57 10.34
C ASN A 68 -3.39 10.37 11.24
N SER A 69 -2.11 10.24 11.61
CA SER A 69 -1.59 9.13 12.42
C SER A 69 -1.71 7.75 11.78
N LYS A 70 -1.86 7.69 10.45
CA LYS A 70 -1.87 6.43 9.69
C LYS A 70 -0.54 6.24 8.97
N ILE A 71 -0.14 4.98 8.85
CA ILE A 71 1.05 4.56 8.11
C ILE A 71 0.61 3.91 6.80
N TYR A 72 1.18 4.36 5.69
CA TYR A 72 0.88 3.85 4.36
C TYR A 72 2.14 3.27 3.75
N ALA A 73 2.10 2.01 3.30
CA ALA A 73 3.15 1.49 2.43
C ALA A 73 3.10 2.25 1.09
N LEU A 74 4.25 2.76 0.66
CA LEU A 74 4.32 3.47 -0.60
C LEU A 74 4.44 2.46 -1.75
N SER A 75 3.50 2.54 -2.69
CA SER A 75 3.47 1.72 -3.90
C SER A 75 3.55 2.63 -5.12
N GLY A 76 4.25 2.20 -6.16
CA GLY A 76 4.41 3.01 -7.37
C GLY A 76 5.44 2.44 -8.34
N SER A 77 5.58 3.10 -9.49
CA SER A 77 6.65 2.79 -10.43
C SER A 77 8.01 3.18 -9.85
N LYS A 78 9.09 2.53 -10.30
CA LYS A 78 10.46 2.87 -9.83
C LYS A 78 10.80 4.36 -10.02
N SER A 79 10.30 4.98 -11.09
CA SER A 79 10.49 6.41 -11.34
C SER A 79 9.72 7.27 -10.34
N ASP A 80 8.47 6.95 -10.03
CA ASP A 80 7.66 7.72 -9.08
C ASP A 80 8.27 7.63 -7.68
N ILE A 81 8.69 6.43 -7.29
CA ILE A 81 9.37 6.18 -6.02
C ILE A 81 10.68 6.98 -5.94
N ALA A 82 11.51 6.94 -6.97
CA ALA A 82 12.77 7.69 -7.00
C ALA A 82 12.57 9.22 -6.97
N GLU A 83 11.48 9.74 -7.54
CA GLU A 83 11.12 11.16 -7.41
C GLU A 83 10.72 11.50 -5.96
N ILE A 84 9.99 10.58 -5.32
CA ILE A 84 9.53 10.75 -3.96
C ILE A 84 10.67 10.63 -2.94
N GLU A 85 11.70 9.83 -3.21
CA GLU A 85 12.90 9.75 -2.36
C GLU A 85 13.70 11.07 -2.33
N GLN A 86 13.55 11.93 -3.35
CA GLN A 86 14.25 13.20 -3.38
C GLN A 86 13.69 14.14 -2.31
N SER A 87 14.46 14.42 -1.25
CA SER A 87 14.10 15.25 -0.09
C SER A 87 13.19 14.57 0.95
N PRO A 88 13.68 13.58 1.71
CA PRO A 88 12.88 12.83 2.68
C PRO A 88 12.51 13.62 3.96
N ASP A 89 13.33 14.61 4.32
CA ASP A 89 13.14 15.45 5.53
C ASP A 89 11.96 16.45 5.43
N LYS A 90 11.19 16.43 4.34
CA LYS A 90 10.09 17.37 4.11
C LYS A 90 8.74 16.67 4.24
N ILE A 91 7.78 17.33 4.88
CA ILE A 91 6.37 16.99 4.74
C ILE A 91 6.02 17.13 3.26
N LYS A 92 5.46 16.07 2.69
CA LYS A 92 5.04 16.02 1.29
C LYS A 92 3.55 15.89 1.21
N LYS A 93 2.98 16.60 0.24
CA LYS A 93 1.60 16.41 -0.19
C LYS A 93 1.63 15.47 -1.40
N LEU A 94 1.32 14.21 -1.16
CA LEU A 94 1.32 13.17 -2.18
C LEU A 94 -0.10 13.01 -2.74
N LYS A 95 -0.20 12.85 -4.05
CA LYS A 95 -1.44 12.54 -4.76
C LYS A 95 -1.39 11.12 -5.28
N GLY A 96 -2.48 10.39 -5.15
CA GLY A 96 -2.48 8.96 -5.47
C GLY A 96 -3.81 8.30 -5.15
N GLN A 97 -3.79 7.00 -4.91
CA GLN A 97 -4.94 6.20 -4.51
C GLN A 97 -4.64 5.45 -3.23
N ILE A 98 -5.55 5.53 -2.25
CA ILE A 98 -5.47 4.71 -1.04
C ILE A 98 -6.14 3.36 -1.31
N GLY A 99 -5.43 2.29 -1.01
CA GLY A 99 -5.94 0.92 -1.06
C GLY A 99 -5.58 0.13 0.20
N GLY A 100 -5.97 -1.15 0.22
CA GLY A 100 -5.77 -2.02 1.37
C GLY A 100 -6.88 -1.87 2.42
N ASN A 101 -6.53 -2.12 3.67
CA ASN A 101 -7.45 -2.06 4.81
C ASN A 101 -6.83 -1.25 5.96
N GLU A 102 -7.58 -1.04 7.03
CA GLU A 102 -7.15 -0.21 8.16
C GLU A 102 -5.88 -0.67 8.86
N ARG A 103 -5.47 -1.93 8.65
CA ARG A 103 -4.32 -2.58 9.28
C ARG A 103 -3.15 -2.82 8.30
N ALA A 104 -3.32 -2.44 7.03
CA ALA A 104 -2.31 -2.58 5.98
C ALA A 104 -2.56 -1.61 4.81
N TRP A 105 -2.60 -0.31 5.09
CA TRP A 105 -2.84 0.71 4.06
C TRP A 105 -1.72 0.75 3.01
N ILE A 106 -2.14 0.90 1.75
CA ILE A 106 -1.26 1.17 0.61
C ILE A 106 -1.58 2.57 0.10
N PHE A 107 -0.55 3.37 -0.16
CA PHE A 107 -0.67 4.58 -0.95
C PHE A 107 0.01 4.35 -2.31
N ASN A 108 -0.79 4.25 -3.36
CA ASN A 108 -0.30 4.08 -4.72
C ASN A 108 -0.14 5.45 -5.39
N THR A 109 1.07 5.79 -5.80
CA THR A 109 1.41 7.08 -6.44
C THR A 109 0.92 7.17 -7.88
N SER A 110 0.65 6.04 -8.53
CA SER A 110 0.14 6.00 -9.89
C SER A 110 -1.35 6.36 -9.92
N THR A 111 -1.67 7.50 -10.52
CA THR A 111 -3.05 8.05 -10.61
C THR A 111 -3.93 7.33 -11.63
N LEU A 112 -3.38 6.42 -12.42
CA LEU A 112 -4.09 5.76 -13.51
C LEU A 112 -3.87 4.24 -13.51
N LYS A 113 -4.96 3.58 -13.10
CA LYS A 113 -5.22 2.13 -13.07
C LYS A 113 -4.50 1.37 -11.94
N PRO A 114 -5.22 0.50 -11.20
CA PRO A 114 -4.54 -0.59 -10.53
C PRO A 114 -3.75 -1.28 -11.63
N ILE A 115 -2.46 -1.33 -11.42
CA ILE A 115 -1.60 -2.05 -12.32
C ILE A 115 -2.08 -3.52 -12.22
N GLU A 116 -2.90 -3.97 -13.20
CA GLU A 116 -3.23 -5.38 -13.42
C GLU A 116 -1.94 -6.08 -13.88
N GLU A 117 -0.96 -6.14 -12.99
CA GLU A 117 0.32 -6.76 -13.25
C GLU A 117 0.32 -8.15 -12.66
N LYS A 118 0.95 -9.07 -13.41
CA LYS A 118 1.14 -10.46 -13.03
C LYS A 118 1.79 -10.54 -11.65
N GLN A 119 0.96 -10.85 -10.67
CA GLN A 119 1.35 -11.33 -9.36
C GLN A 119 2.17 -12.61 -9.57
N VAL A 120 3.43 -12.59 -9.12
CA VAL A 120 4.31 -13.76 -9.20
C VAL A 120 4.22 -14.49 -7.86
N PRO A 121 3.68 -15.71 -7.82
CA PRO A 121 3.65 -16.50 -6.60
C PRO A 121 5.06 -16.63 -6.02
N HIS A 122 5.19 -16.34 -4.74
CA HIS A 122 6.46 -16.30 -4.07
C HIS A 122 6.35 -16.89 -2.65
N ARG A 123 7.49 -17.39 -2.17
CA ARG A 123 7.65 -17.81 -0.78
C ARG A 123 8.79 -17.01 -0.19
N ILE A 124 8.47 -16.12 0.73
CA ILE A 124 9.44 -15.30 1.45
C ILE A 124 9.62 -15.90 2.83
N LYS A 125 10.87 -16.02 3.27
CA LYS A 125 11.20 -16.40 4.64
C LYS A 125 11.93 -15.25 5.31
N GLY A 126 11.42 -14.78 6.44
CA GLY A 126 12.03 -13.66 7.15
C GLY A 126 11.35 -13.35 8.47
N ASP A 127 11.83 -12.30 9.11
CA ASP A 127 11.34 -11.82 10.40
C ASP A 127 10.23 -10.78 10.19
N LEU A 128 9.13 -10.92 10.92
CA LEU A 128 7.93 -10.09 10.83
C LEU A 128 8.02 -8.91 11.80
N TYR A 129 7.87 -7.69 11.28
CA TYR A 129 7.79 -6.49 12.09
C TYR A 129 6.50 -5.72 11.82
N CYS A 130 5.93 -5.16 12.87
CA CYS A 130 4.87 -4.17 12.79
C CYS A 130 5.48 -2.77 12.87
N LEU A 131 5.02 -1.88 12.01
CA LEU A 131 5.34 -0.46 12.03
C LEU A 131 4.19 0.26 12.72
N LEU A 132 4.38 0.66 13.98
CA LEU A 132 3.36 1.29 14.80
C LEU A 132 3.53 2.81 14.78
N PRO A 133 2.44 3.60 14.66
CA PRO A 133 2.54 5.04 14.80
C PRO A 133 2.83 5.41 16.25
N ASP A 134 3.82 6.26 16.45
CA ASP A 134 4.13 6.94 17.71
C ASP A 134 3.85 8.43 17.54
N SER A 135 2.78 8.88 18.19
CA SER A 135 2.26 10.24 18.06
C SER A 135 2.55 11.04 19.31
N ASP A 136 3.75 11.58 19.41
CA ASP A 136 4.09 12.61 20.40
C ASP A 136 3.73 13.99 19.81
N ASN A 137 2.44 14.37 19.91
CA ASN A 137 1.75 15.68 19.72
C ASN A 137 2.23 16.71 18.66
N LYS A 138 3.30 16.47 17.91
CA LYS A 138 3.94 17.39 16.94
C LYS A 138 4.70 16.66 15.83
N ASN A 139 5.10 15.40 16.02
CA ASN A 139 5.75 14.58 15.00
C ASN A 139 5.28 13.14 15.10
N ILE A 140 4.78 12.57 14.00
CA ILE A 140 4.43 11.15 13.93
C ILE A 140 5.70 10.39 13.53
N LYS A 141 6.07 9.39 14.33
CA LYS A 141 7.16 8.47 14.03
C LYS A 141 6.59 7.06 13.78
N ALA A 142 7.33 6.22 13.08
CA ALA A 142 7.06 4.80 13.03
C ALA A 142 8.03 4.07 13.95
N ILE A 143 7.50 3.31 14.91
CA ILE A 143 8.25 2.39 15.75
C ILE A 143 8.23 1.01 15.09
N VAL A 144 9.40 0.39 14.97
CA VAL A 144 9.53 -1.00 14.54
C VAL A 144 9.35 -1.89 15.76
N SER A 145 8.32 -2.74 15.75
CA SER A 145 8.05 -3.73 16.79
C SER A 145 8.12 -5.14 16.21
N ASN A 146 8.77 -6.04 16.94
CA ASN A 146 8.79 -7.48 16.66
C ASN A 146 7.78 -8.24 17.53
N GLU A 147 6.81 -7.54 18.13
CA GLU A 147 5.78 -8.12 18.98
C GLU A 147 4.43 -8.19 18.26
N SER A 148 3.45 -8.84 18.90
CA SER A 148 2.07 -8.81 18.43
C SER A 148 1.53 -7.38 18.38
N CYS A 149 0.89 -7.04 17.27
CA CYS A 149 0.31 -5.73 17.02
C CYS A 149 -1.21 -5.76 16.84
N SER A 150 -1.86 -6.88 17.16
CA SER A 150 -3.32 -7.04 16.99
C SER A 150 -4.18 -6.05 17.79
N SER A 151 -3.62 -5.47 18.86
CA SER A 151 -4.27 -4.45 19.69
C SER A 151 -4.12 -3.02 19.17
N HIS A 152 -3.28 -2.79 18.15
CA HIS A 152 -3.04 -1.47 17.59
C HIS A 152 -3.80 -1.33 16.28
N GLU A 153 -4.81 -0.48 16.25
CA GLU A 153 -5.49 -0.13 14.99
C GLU A 153 -4.63 0.88 14.20
N ALA A 154 -4.66 0.84 12.87
CA ALA A 154 -3.89 1.72 11.98
C ALA A 154 -2.35 1.60 12.04
N HIS A 155 -1.82 0.47 11.55
CA HIS A 155 -0.38 0.24 11.41
C HIS A 155 -0.03 -0.42 10.06
N ALA A 156 1.26 -0.67 9.83
CA ALA A 156 1.75 -1.38 8.65
C ALA A 156 2.65 -2.56 9.05
N HIS A 157 2.96 -3.42 8.09
CA HIS A 157 3.71 -4.66 8.30
C HIS A 157 4.87 -4.74 7.33
N VAL A 158 6.03 -5.21 7.81
CA VAL A 158 7.19 -5.50 6.97
C VAL A 158 7.80 -6.85 7.33
N VAL A 159 8.40 -7.51 6.34
CA VAL A 159 9.27 -8.66 6.54
C VAL A 159 10.69 -8.31 6.15
N SER A 160 11.66 -8.65 7.00
CA SER A 160 13.09 -8.58 6.67
C SER A 160 13.64 -9.99 6.49
N THR A 161 14.29 -10.24 5.36
CA THR A 161 14.87 -11.54 5.02
C THR A 161 16.32 -11.63 5.48
N LYS A 162 16.86 -12.86 5.54
CA LYS A 162 18.28 -13.08 5.87
C LYS A 162 19.25 -12.45 4.88
N ASP A 163 18.81 -12.25 3.64
CA ASP A 163 19.61 -11.64 2.59
C ASP A 163 19.58 -10.09 2.67
N GLY A 164 18.85 -9.53 3.63
CA GLY A 164 18.77 -8.09 3.88
C GLY A 164 17.65 -7.38 3.12
N GLU A 165 16.88 -8.11 2.30
CA GLU A 165 15.73 -7.56 1.59
C GLU A 165 14.56 -7.29 2.56
N ILE A 166 13.90 -6.15 2.38
CA ILE A 166 12.70 -5.75 3.13
C ILE A 166 11.51 -5.65 2.20
N TYR A 167 10.36 -6.19 2.63
CA TYR A 167 9.10 -6.14 1.89
C TYR A 167 7.99 -5.61 2.78
N THR A 168 7.08 -4.78 2.26
CA THR A 168 5.81 -4.48 2.93
C THR A 168 4.84 -5.63 2.73
N ILE A 169 3.98 -5.86 3.73
CA ILE A 169 2.98 -6.93 3.69
C ILE A 169 1.58 -6.33 3.55
N HIS A 170 0.82 -6.87 2.60
CA HIS A 170 -0.57 -6.53 2.32
C HIS A 170 -1.38 -7.80 2.11
N GLY A 171 -2.70 -7.71 2.23
CA GLY A 171 -3.59 -8.83 2.01
C GLY A 171 -5.00 -8.51 2.49
N ASP A 172 -5.87 -9.51 2.41
CA ASP A 172 -7.21 -9.42 2.99
C ASP A 172 -7.14 -9.18 4.50
N GLU A 173 -8.11 -8.45 5.03
CA GLU A 173 -8.13 -8.06 6.44
C GLU A 173 -8.04 -9.26 7.39
N SER A 174 -8.69 -10.38 7.06
CA SER A 174 -8.60 -11.61 7.85
C SER A 174 -7.19 -12.19 7.90
N LYS A 175 -6.46 -12.17 6.78
CA LYS A 175 -5.08 -12.67 6.67
C LYS A 175 -4.11 -11.79 7.42
N ILE A 176 -4.27 -10.47 7.32
CA ILE A 176 -3.51 -9.52 8.10
C ILE A 176 -3.82 -9.70 9.60
N SER A 177 -5.08 -9.87 9.98
CA SER A 177 -5.45 -10.12 11.38
C SER A 177 -4.86 -11.41 11.95
N ASP A 178 -4.79 -12.48 11.16
CA ASP A 178 -4.15 -13.74 11.57
C ASP A 178 -2.64 -13.56 11.72
N LEU A 179 -2.02 -12.83 10.79
CA LEU A 179 -0.61 -12.46 10.85
C LEU A 179 -0.29 -11.64 12.09
N GLU A 180 -1.14 -10.70 12.47
CA GLU A 180 -0.92 -9.85 13.65
C GLU A 180 -1.03 -10.61 14.97
N LYS A 181 -1.81 -11.69 15.03
CA LYS A 181 -2.00 -12.50 16.25
C LYS A 181 -0.86 -13.48 16.50
N THR A 182 -0.05 -13.78 15.47
CA THR A 182 1.03 -14.76 15.61
C THR A 182 2.06 -14.32 16.65
N SER A 183 2.47 -15.25 17.51
CA SER A 183 3.64 -15.08 18.38
C SER A 183 4.94 -15.42 17.64
N ASP A 184 4.86 -16.20 16.57
CA ASP A 184 6.02 -16.60 15.77
C ASP A 184 6.38 -15.47 14.82
N ARG A 185 7.44 -14.74 15.15
CA ARG A 185 7.86 -13.54 14.42
C ARG A 185 9.20 -13.67 13.72
N THR A 186 9.93 -14.75 13.98
CA THR A 186 11.27 -14.99 13.44
C THR A 186 11.23 -16.14 12.44
N ASP A 187 11.94 -15.99 11.32
CA ASP A 187 12.06 -17.04 10.30
C ASP A 187 10.70 -17.54 9.76
N VAL A 188 9.69 -16.66 9.75
CA VAL A 188 8.31 -16.95 9.30
C VAL A 188 8.28 -17.12 7.80
N VAL A 189 7.49 -18.10 7.32
CA VAL A 189 7.31 -18.35 5.88
C VAL A 189 6.00 -17.73 5.41
N PHE A 190 6.11 -16.73 4.56
CA PHE A 190 5.00 -16.06 3.92
C PHE A 190 4.76 -16.63 2.53
N LYS A 191 3.51 -16.91 2.22
CA LYS A 191 3.05 -17.33 0.90
C LYS A 191 2.16 -16.23 0.34
N GLY A 192 2.41 -15.87 -0.90
CA GLY A 192 1.69 -14.79 -1.53
C GLY A 192 2.26 -14.46 -2.88
N SER A 193 2.03 -13.24 -3.33
CA SER A 193 2.54 -12.72 -4.59
C SER A 193 3.29 -11.42 -4.42
N LEU A 194 4.41 -11.28 -5.11
CA LEU A 194 5.13 -10.01 -5.18
C LEU A 194 4.57 -9.15 -6.32
N LYS A 195 4.40 -7.84 -6.07
CA LYS A 195 4.28 -6.88 -7.16
C LYS A 195 5.63 -6.67 -7.85
N LYS A 196 5.59 -6.21 -9.10
CA LYS A 196 6.77 -6.09 -9.98
C LYS A 196 7.85 -5.12 -9.49
N ASN A 197 7.54 -4.17 -8.61
CA ASN A 197 8.57 -3.35 -7.97
C ASN A 197 9.46 -4.15 -7.01
N GLY A 198 9.03 -5.35 -6.63
CA GLY A 198 9.79 -6.33 -5.88
C GLY A 198 9.74 -6.14 -4.37
N SER A 199 8.97 -5.18 -3.86
CA SER A 199 9.03 -4.77 -2.45
C SER A 199 7.70 -4.82 -1.72
N GLU A 200 6.62 -5.21 -2.42
CA GLU A 200 5.28 -5.39 -1.86
C GLU A 200 4.87 -6.85 -1.97
N LEU A 201 4.67 -7.51 -0.82
CA LEU A 201 4.16 -8.87 -0.70
C LEU A 201 2.66 -8.86 -0.38
N ILE A 202 1.86 -9.45 -1.27
CA ILE A 202 0.43 -9.68 -1.08
C ILE A 202 0.23 -11.11 -0.59
N ILE A 203 -0.14 -11.32 0.67
CA ILE A 203 -0.33 -12.67 1.25
C ILE A 203 -1.70 -13.26 0.90
N ASP A 204 -1.72 -14.58 0.66
CA ASP A 204 -2.92 -15.36 0.27
C ASP A 204 -3.65 -16.00 1.46
#